data_AF-A0A5C9EAZ7-F1
#
_entry.id   AF-A0A5C9EAZ7-F1
#
_cell.length_a   1.000
_cell.length_b   1.000
_cell.length_c   1.000
_cell.angle_alpha   90.00
_cell.angle_beta   90.00
_cell.angle_gamma   90.00
#
_symmetry.space_group_name_H-M   'P 1'
#
loop_
_entity.id
_entity.type
_entity.pdbx_description
1 polymer ?
#
loop_
_entity_poly.entity_id
_entity_poly.type
_entity_poly.pdbx_seq_one_letter_code
_entity_poly.pdbx_strand_id
1 'polypeptide(L)' 'MNDPELFKKLDELIWEFRTKYKKTYYRLLSFWDKTDKTETLVVATHGIIKKTDKIPKAEIEKAKAIMKQYFEQKSKK' A
#
# COMPACT_ATOMS: atom_id res chain seq x y z
N MET A 1 17.86 5.80 0.45
CA MET A 1 17.44 4.43 0.80
C MET A 1 16.05 4.19 0.20
N ASN A 2 15.98 3.87 -1.10
CA ASN A 2 14.76 3.38 -1.74
C ASN A 2 15.18 2.07 -2.38
N ASP A 3 14.97 0.96 -1.69
CA ASP A 3 15.21 -0.34 -2.30
C ASP A 3 13.98 -0.67 -3.17
N PRO A 4 14.07 -0.54 -4.51
CA PRO A 4 12.94 -0.84 -5.39
C PRO A 4 12.53 -2.32 -5.34
N GLU A 5 13.37 -3.18 -4.75
CA GLU A 5 13.08 -4.59 -4.54
C GLU A 5 12.05 -4.80 -3.42
N LEU A 6 12.00 -3.89 -2.43
CA LEU A 6 11.16 -4.01 -1.24
C LEU A 6 9.92 -3.09 -1.30
N PHE A 7 10.04 -1.91 -1.91
CA PHE A 7 8.94 -0.95 -2.04
C PHE A 7 8.83 -0.44 -3.48
N LYS A 8 7.76 -0.83 -4.18
CA LYS A 8 7.53 -0.46 -5.58
C LYS A 8 6.32 0.44 -5.72
N LYS A 9 6.47 1.59 -6.38
CA LYS A 9 5.33 2.44 -6.73
C LYS A 9 4.45 1.73 -7.77
N LEU A 10 3.15 1.58 -7.49
CA LEU A 10 2.17 1.01 -8.42
C LEU A 10 1.40 2.10 -9.16
N ASP A 11 1.10 3.17 -8.44
CA ASP A 11 0.36 4.33 -8.91
C ASP A 11 0.86 5.59 -8.16
N GLU A 12 0.33 6.77 -8.48
CA GLU A 12 0.68 8.02 -7.82
C GLU A 12 0.52 7.97 -6.30
N LEU A 13 -0.55 7.30 -5.85
CA LEU A 13 -0.96 7.23 -4.44
C LEU A 13 -0.61 5.89 -3.77
N ILE A 14 -0.54 4.80 -4.55
CA ILE A 14 -0.45 3.43 -4.03
C ILE A 14 0.93 2.81 -4.29
N TRP A 15 1.45 2.16 -3.26
CA TRP A 15 2.72 1.46 -3.24
C TRP A 15 2.53 -0.03 -2.91
N GLU A 16 3.42 -0.86 -3.44
CA GLU A 16 3.53 -2.29 -3.19
C GLU A 16 4.69 -2.53 -2.22
N PHE A 17 4.38 -3.01 -1.02
CA PHE A 17 5.37 -3.57 -0.09
C PHE A 17 5.56 -5.06 -0.39
N ARG A 18 6.80 -5.45 -0.63
CA ARG A 18 7.19 -6.77 -1.10
C ARG A 18 7.83 -7.55 0.05
N THR A 19 7.17 -8.60 0.51
CA THR A 19 7.73 -9.50 1.53
C THR A 19 7.72 -10.95 1.06
N LYS A 20 8.72 -11.71 1.50
CA LYS A 20 8.86 -13.14 1.24
C LYS A 20 8.96 -13.85 2.58
N TYR A 21 8.02 -14.76 2.83
CA TYR A 21 8.01 -15.56 4.06
C TYR A 21 7.67 -17.01 3.72
N LYS A 22 8.44 -17.95 4.26
CA LYS A 22 8.27 -19.41 4.01
C LYS A 22 8.08 -19.75 2.53
N LYS A 23 8.93 -19.19 1.65
CA LYS A 23 8.87 -19.34 0.18
C LYS A 23 7.62 -18.76 -0.50
N THR A 24 6.70 -18.16 0.25
CA THR A 24 5.53 -17.45 -0.28
C THR A 24 5.83 -15.97 -0.38
N TYR A 25 5.47 -15.37 -1.53
CA TYR A 25 5.57 -13.94 -1.74
C TYR A 25 4.24 -13.28 -1.39
N TYR A 26 4.28 -12.29 -0.50
CA TYR A 26 3.15 -11.45 -0.17
C TYR A 26 3.42 -10.04 -0.69
N ARG A 27 2.36 -9.42 -1.21
CA ARG A 27 2.35 -8.05 -1.69
C ARG A 27 1.32 -7.28 -0.90
N LEU A 28 1.76 -6.31 -0.10
CA LEU A 28 0.86 -5.44 0.65
C LEU A 28 0.69 -4.13 -0.12
N LEU A 29 -0.55 -3.72 -0.35
CA LEU A 29 -0.84 -2.43 -0.97
C LEU A 29 -0.95 -1.37 0.12
N SER A 30 -0.18 -0.30 -0.02
CA SER A 30 0.00 0.72 1.02
C SER A 30 -0.03 2.12 0.43
N PHE A 31 -0.33 3.12 1.24
CA PHE A 31 -0.22 4.53 0.87
C PHE A 31 0.49 5.31 1.97
N TRP A 32 0.96 6.51 1.62
CA TRP A 32 1.59 7.42 2.57
C TRP A 32 0.56 8.40 3.11
N ASP A 33 0.47 8.49 4.43
CA ASP A 33 -0.19 9.60 5.10
C ASP A 33 0.88 10.61 5.55
N LYS A 34 0.87 11.76 4.88
CA LYS A 34 1.78 12.89 5.12
C LYS A 34 1.04 14.12 5.67
N THR A 35 -0.14 13.91 6.24
CA THR A 35 -0.96 15.01 6.77
C THR A 35 -0.38 15.58 8.06
N ASP A 36 0.36 14.77 8.83
CA ASP A 36 1.13 15.25 9.97
C ASP A 36 2.45 15.87 9.48
N LYS A 37 2.81 17.03 10.05
CA LYS A 37 4.05 17.75 9.70
C LYS A 37 5.29 17.16 10.36
N THR A 38 5.10 16.35 11.40
CA THR A 38 6.17 15.77 12.22
C THR A 38 6.44 14.31 11.87
N GLU A 39 5.40 13.58 11.43
CA GLU A 39 5.49 12.15 11.13
C GLU A 39 4.85 11.79 9.79
N THR A 40 5.51 10.92 9.03
CA THR A 40 4.94 10.33 7.82
C THR A 40 4.64 8.87 8.07
N LEU A 41 3.37 8.48 7.92
CA LEU A 41 2.92 7.11 8.16
C LEU A 41 2.82 6.34 6.84
N VAL A 42 3.23 5.06 6.87
CA VAL A 42 2.91 4.08 5.83
C VAL A 42 1.70 3.28 6.31
N VAL A 43 0.59 3.41 5.62
CA VAL A 43 -0.64 2.68 5.94
C VAL A 43 -0.80 1.53 4.96
N ALA A 44 -0.66 0.29 5.44
CA ALA A 44 -0.93 -0.91 4.66
C ALA A 44 -2.42 -1.25 4.70
N THR A 45 -3.06 -1.37 3.53
CA THR A 45 -4.51 -1.59 3.41
C THR A 45 -4.87 -3.07 3.47
N HIS A 46 -4.30 -3.88 2.57
CA HIS A 46 -4.51 -5.32 2.48
C HIS A 46 -3.33 -5.97 1.77
N GLY A 47 -3.26 -7.29 1.88
CA GLY A 47 -2.23 -8.10 1.25
C GLY A 47 -2.80 -9.12 0.29
N ILE A 48 -2.04 -9.42 -0.76
CA ILE A 48 -2.30 -10.54 -1.66
C ILE A 48 -1.13 -11.53 -1.65
N ILE A 49 -1.45 -12.81 -1.77
CA ILE A 49 -0.46 -13.84 -2.07
C ILE A 49 -0.17 -13.77 -3.56
N LYS A 50 1.10 -13.67 -3.93
CA LYS A 50 1.53 -13.60 -5.33
C LYS A 50 1.08 -14.86 -6.08
N LYS A 51 0.08 -14.70 -6.95
CA LYS A 51 -0.30 -15.71 -7.96
C LYS A 51 0.23 -15.35 -9.35
N THR A 52 0.40 -14.06 -9.62
CA THR A 52 0.84 -13.50 -10.90
C THR A 52 1.85 -12.36 -10.65
N ASP A 53 2.63 -11.98 -11.67
CA ASP A 53 3.64 -10.90 -11.53
C ASP A 53 3.06 -9.49 -11.47
N LYS A 54 1.86 -9.30 -12.03
CA LYS A 54 1.18 -8.01 -12.07
C LYS A 54 0.08 -7.95 -11.02
N ILE A 55 0.05 -6.85 -10.28
CA ILE A 55 -1.06 -6.53 -9.37
C ILE A 55 -2.30 -6.23 -10.22
N PRO A 56 -3.44 -6.91 -9.99
CA PRO A 56 -4.68 -6.58 -10.67
C PRO A 56 -5.11 -5.15 -10.38
N LYS A 57 -5.62 -4.44 -11.39
CA LYS A 57 -6.12 -3.05 -11.23
C LYS A 57 -7.19 -2.95 -10.13
N ALA A 58 -8.02 -3.98 -9.98
CA ALA A 58 -9.05 -4.03 -8.95
C ALA A 58 -8.49 -3.92 -7.51
N GLU A 59 -7.32 -4.50 -7.24
CA GLU A 59 -6.67 -4.39 -5.92
C GLU A 59 -6.17 -2.96 -5.67
N ILE A 60 -5.66 -2.30 -6.71
CA ILE A 60 -5.22 -0.88 -6.63
C ILE A 60 -6.41 0.02 -6.34
N GLU A 61 -7.52 -0.14 -7.06
CA GLU A 61 -8.73 0.65 -6.83
C GLU A 61 -9.34 0.39 -5.46
N LYS A 62 -9.31 -0.86 -4.98
CA LYS A 62 -9.69 -1.20 -3.60
C LYS A 62 -8.81 -0.48 -2.58
N ALA A 63 -7.49 -0.44 -2.79
CA ALA A 63 -6.57 0.28 -1.90
C ALA A 63 -6.89 1.79 -1.87
N LYS A 64 -7.20 2.40 -3.02
CA LYS A 64 -7.65 3.82 -3.09
C LYS A 64 -8.95 4.06 -2.34
N ALA A 65 -9.92 3.16 -2.45
CA ALA A 65 -11.18 3.26 -1.73
C ALA A 65 -10.98 3.21 -0.21
N ILE A 66 -10.14 2.29 0.27
CA ILE A 66 -9.77 2.20 1.70
C ILE A 66 -9.03 3.46 2.15
N MET A 67 -8.09 3.97 1.34
CA MET A 67 -7.38 5.22 1.62
C MET A 67 -8.33 6.40 1.78
N LYS A 68 -9.30 6.54 0.88
CA LYS A 68 -10.32 7.60 0.96
C LYS A 68 -11.12 7.50 2.26
N GLN A 69 -11.58 6.29 2.60
CA GLN A 69 -12.31 6.03 3.84
C GLN A 69 -11.46 6.34 5.09
N TYR A 70 -10.17 6.02 5.06
CA TYR A 70 -9.24 6.33 6.15
C TYR A 70 -9.15 7.85 6.38
N PHE A 71 -8.94 8.65 5.32
CA PHE A 71 -8.85 10.11 5.47
C PHE A 71 -10.18 10.75 5.87
N GLU A 72 -11.31 10.25 5.37
CA GLU A 72 -12.65 10.69 5.78
C GLU A 72 -12.93 10.41 7.27
N GLN A 73 -12.43 9.30 7.80
CA GLN A 73 -12.57 8.98 9.22
C GLN A 73 -11.61 9.81 10.07
N LYS A 74 -10.39 10.05 9.58
CA LYS A 74 -9.38 10.85 10.26
C LYS A 74 -9.80 12.32 10.41
N SER A 75 -10.48 12.89 9.42
CA SER A 75 -10.96 14.29 9.45
C SER A 75 -12.23 14.52 10.27
N LYS A 76 -12.97 13.45 10.62
CA LYS A 76 -14.16 13.50 11.48
C LYS A 76 -13.84 13.44 12.97
N LYS A 77 -12.58 13.21 13.33
CA LYS A 77 -12.07 13.37 14.69
C LYS A 77 -11.59 14.80 14.90
#